data_AF-A0A1G1ETI3-F1
#
_entry.id   AF-A0A1G1ETI3-F1
#
_cell.length_a   1.000
_cell.length_b   1.000
_cell.length_c   1.000
_cell.angle_alpha   90.00
_cell.angle_beta   90.00
_cell.angle_gamma   90.00
#
_symmetry.space_group_name_H-M   'P 1'
#
loop_
_entity.id
_entity.type
_entity.pdbx_description
1 polymer ?
#
loop_
_entity_poly.entity_id
_entity_poly.type
_entity_poly.pdbx_seq_one_letter_code
_entity_poly.pdbx_strand_id
1 'polypeptide(L)'
;MIMKNRLLLLVPFFTALLVTGIASKSHSGTVLADIENALMCECDDKCGKVLINCNCATSDKHRADLKKHIQSGLTKEQIIQVYVDKYGEKVLSAPTKTGFNMTAWVMPFAAILGGGFGIRQILRVWVRKNSGNADGPGQDEKSAHDQDLNNKYSKRLQTELDKIDT
;
A
#
# COMPACT_ATOMS: atom_id res chain seq x y z
N MET A 1 -27.20 20.32 37.03
CA MET A 1 -26.23 19.52 36.23
C MET A 1 -26.98 18.87 35.06
N ILE A 2 -27.25 19.64 34.00
CA ILE A 2 -28.24 19.41 32.92
C ILE A 2 -27.56 18.90 31.63
N MET A 3 -26.49 18.08 31.75
CA MET A 3 -25.57 17.82 30.63
C MET A 3 -25.28 16.35 30.33
N LYS A 4 -26.19 15.43 30.69
CA LYS A 4 -25.97 13.98 30.44
C LYS A 4 -26.85 13.36 29.34
N ASN A 5 -27.80 14.13 28.78
CA ASN A 5 -28.82 13.60 27.84
C ASN A 5 -28.76 14.17 26.41
N ARG A 6 -27.68 14.86 26.03
CA ARG A 6 -27.49 15.36 24.64
C ARG A 6 -26.70 14.42 23.73
N LEU A 7 -26.05 13.41 24.29
CA LEU A 7 -25.23 12.45 23.53
C LEU A 7 -26.05 11.29 22.94
N LEU A 8 -27.27 11.07 23.44
CA LEU A 8 -28.15 9.96 23.01
C LEU A 8 -29.04 10.29 21.81
N LEU A 9 -29.06 11.54 21.35
CA LEU A 9 -29.88 11.99 20.21
C LEU A 9 -29.09 12.18 18.90
N LEU A 10 -27.77 12.02 18.91
CA LEU A 10 -26.93 12.14 17.70
C LEU A 10 -26.71 10.81 16.95
N VAL A 11 -26.99 9.67 17.60
CA VAL A 11 -26.78 8.34 17.02
C VAL A 11 -27.85 7.91 15.99
N PRO A 12 -29.16 8.27 16.10
CA PRO A 12 -30.14 7.83 15.11
C PRO A 12 -30.21 8.75 13.89
N PHE A 13 -29.59 9.94 13.92
CA PHE A 13 -29.57 10.86 12.76
C PHE A 13 -28.49 10.48 11.73
N PHE A 14 -27.40 9.85 12.18
CA PHE A 14 -26.31 9.42 11.29
C PHE A 14 -26.61 8.10 10.56
N THR A 15 -27.53 7.28 11.08
CA THR A 15 -27.93 6.01 10.47
C THR A 15 -29.07 6.17 9.45
N ALA A 16 -29.88 7.22 9.53
CA ALA A 16 -31.00 7.45 8.62
C ALA A 16 -30.61 8.09 7.28
N LEU A 17 -29.45 8.75 7.18
CA LEU A 17 -28.99 9.40 5.94
C LEU A 17 -28.30 8.44 4.96
N LEU A 18 -28.09 7.17 5.34
CA LEU A 18 -27.36 6.19 4.53
C LEU A 18 -28.24 5.39 3.56
N VAL A 19 -29.56 5.60 3.55
CA VAL A 19 -30.52 4.73 2.81
C VAL A 19 -31.13 5.39 1.56
N THR A 20 -30.95 6.69 1.34
CA THR A 20 -31.51 7.34 0.15
C THR A 20 -30.54 7.35 -1.05
N GLY A 21 -30.78 6.45 -1.99
CA GLY A 21 -30.70 6.76 -3.42
C GLY A 21 -29.48 6.27 -4.18
N ILE A 22 -29.40 4.96 -4.45
CA ILE A 22 -28.66 4.49 -5.63
C ILE A 22 -29.65 4.46 -6.80
N ALA A 23 -29.85 5.62 -7.42
CA ALA A 23 -30.51 5.68 -8.72
C ALA A 23 -29.52 5.17 -9.77
N SER A 24 -29.67 3.91 -10.20
CA SER A 24 -28.90 3.35 -11.30
C SER A 24 -29.23 4.09 -12.59
N LYS A 25 -28.38 5.05 -12.98
CA LYS A 25 -28.42 5.61 -14.34
C LYS A 25 -27.95 4.53 -15.31
N SER A 26 -28.86 3.98 -16.10
CA SER A 26 -28.53 3.04 -17.17
C SER A 26 -27.68 3.72 -18.24
N HIS A 27 -26.37 3.53 -18.16
CA HIS A 27 -25.39 4.13 -19.06
C HIS A 27 -24.92 3.11 -20.10
N SER A 28 -25.84 2.52 -20.87
CA SER A 28 -25.53 1.39 -21.77
C SER A 28 -24.41 1.68 -22.78
N GLY A 29 -24.24 2.94 -23.18
CA GLY A 29 -23.16 3.38 -24.08
C GLY A 29 -21.75 3.30 -23.45
N THR A 30 -21.60 3.64 -22.17
CA THR A 30 -20.30 3.46 -21.50
C THR A 30 -20.14 2.06 -20.95
N VAL A 31 -21.22 1.38 -20.59
CA VAL A 31 -21.14 0.00 -20.09
C VAL A 31 -20.42 -0.89 -21.11
N LEU A 32 -20.70 -0.72 -22.40
CA LEU A 32 -19.96 -1.46 -23.44
C LEU A 32 -18.46 -1.10 -23.43
N ALA A 33 -18.11 0.19 -23.47
CA ALA A 33 -16.72 0.63 -23.44
C ALA A 33 -15.98 0.20 -22.15
N ASP A 34 -16.69 0.17 -21.02
CA ASP A 34 -16.21 -0.26 -19.72
C ASP A 34 -15.91 -1.77 -19.67
N ILE A 35 -16.70 -2.58 -20.38
CA ILE A 35 -16.47 -4.02 -20.54
C ILE A 35 -15.34 -4.25 -21.54
N GLU A 36 -15.32 -3.54 -22.66
CA GLU A 36 -14.26 -3.63 -23.67
C GLU A 36 -12.89 -3.22 -23.10
N ASN A 37 -12.84 -2.28 -22.15
CA ASN A 37 -11.61 -1.95 -21.42
C ASN A 37 -11.19 -3.04 -20.43
N ALA A 38 -12.13 -3.83 -19.91
CA ALA A 38 -11.87 -4.87 -18.91
C ALA A 38 -11.44 -6.21 -19.53
N LEU A 39 -11.61 -6.38 -20.84
CA LEU A 39 -11.36 -7.64 -21.55
C LEU A 39 -10.23 -7.50 -22.59
N MET A 40 -9.43 -8.55 -22.76
CA MET A 40 -8.41 -8.71 -23.79
C MET A 40 -9.01 -9.43 -25.02
N CYS A 41 -8.57 -9.08 -26.24
CA CYS A 41 -8.96 -9.84 -27.42
C CYS A 41 -8.19 -11.16 -27.52
N GLU A 42 -8.92 -12.27 -27.47
CA GLU A 42 -8.40 -13.62 -27.71
C GLU A 42 -8.49 -13.96 -29.20
N CYS A 43 -7.83 -13.16 -30.03
CA CYS A 43 -7.76 -13.39 -31.47
C CYS A 43 -6.55 -14.29 -31.82
N ASP A 44 -6.70 -15.16 -32.83
CA ASP A 44 -5.69 -16.16 -33.23
C ASP A 44 -4.35 -15.54 -33.65
N ASP A 45 -4.39 -14.30 -34.13
CA ASP A 45 -3.22 -13.52 -34.54
C ASP A 45 -2.36 -13.00 -33.36
N LYS A 46 -2.68 -13.39 -32.12
CA LYS A 46 -1.97 -13.00 -30.88
C LYS A 46 -1.72 -11.49 -30.77
N CYS A 47 -2.73 -10.67 -31.07
CA CYS A 47 -2.54 -9.22 -31.08
C CYS A 47 -2.23 -8.64 -29.70
N GLY A 48 -2.62 -9.31 -28.60
CA GLY A 48 -2.30 -8.91 -27.23
C GLY A 48 -2.90 -7.57 -26.80
N LYS A 49 -3.94 -7.08 -27.50
CA LYS A 49 -4.59 -5.81 -27.21
C LYS A 49 -5.86 -6.00 -26.39
N VAL A 50 -6.14 -5.02 -25.55
CA VAL A 50 -7.45 -4.83 -24.91
C VAL A 50 -8.52 -4.72 -26.01
N LEU A 51 -9.70 -5.30 -25.77
CA LEU A 51 -10.78 -5.42 -26.74
C LEU A 51 -11.18 -4.07 -27.35
N ILE A 52 -11.20 -3.01 -26.54
CA ILE A 52 -11.51 -1.65 -27.02
C ILE A 52 -10.54 -1.14 -28.09
N ASN A 53 -9.28 -1.58 -28.04
CA ASN A 53 -8.22 -1.16 -28.95
C ASN A 53 -7.98 -2.15 -30.10
N CYS A 54 -8.82 -3.18 -30.22
CA CYS A 54 -8.69 -4.23 -31.24
C CYS A 54 -9.80 -4.13 -32.30
N ASN A 55 -9.44 -4.25 -33.57
CA ASN A 55 -10.35 -4.14 -34.72
C ASN A 55 -10.29 -5.36 -35.66
N CYS A 56 -10.19 -6.56 -35.09
CA CYS A 56 -10.23 -7.82 -35.84
C CYS A 56 -11.66 -8.40 -35.87
N ALA A 57 -11.90 -9.37 -36.77
CA ALA A 57 -13.20 -10.03 -36.89
C ALA A 57 -13.66 -10.71 -35.59
N THR A 58 -12.73 -11.23 -34.77
CA THR A 58 -13.03 -11.80 -33.46
C THR A 58 -13.49 -10.74 -32.46
N SER A 59 -12.85 -9.57 -32.45
CA SER A 59 -13.26 -8.42 -31.62
C SER A 59 -14.69 -8.00 -31.94
N ASP A 60 -15.05 -7.92 -33.22
CA ASP A 60 -16.41 -7.54 -33.64
C ASP A 60 -17.46 -8.57 -33.22
N LYS A 61 -17.13 -9.86 -33.25
CA LYS A 61 -17.99 -10.93 -32.71
C LYS A 61 -18.20 -10.77 -31.20
N HIS A 62 -17.13 -10.50 -30.45
CA HIS A 62 -17.25 -10.25 -29.01
C HIS A 62 -18.10 -9.01 -28.72
N ARG A 63 -17.90 -7.90 -29.44
CA ARG A 63 -18.73 -6.69 -29.28
C ARG A 63 -20.20 -6.95 -29.55
N ALA A 64 -20.51 -7.74 -30.58
CA ALA A 64 -21.90 -8.13 -30.88
C ALA A 64 -22.51 -8.98 -29.76
N ASP A 65 -21.73 -9.90 -29.19
CA ASP A 65 -22.14 -10.75 -28.07
C ASP A 65 -22.35 -9.93 -26.77
N LEU A 66 -21.40 -9.06 -26.44
CA LEU A 66 -21.50 -8.12 -25.32
C LEU A 66 -22.76 -7.25 -25.42
N LYS A 67 -23.07 -6.72 -26.61
CA LYS A 67 -24.30 -5.95 -26.84
C LYS A 67 -25.56 -6.78 -26.56
N LYS A 68 -25.59 -8.07 -26.92
CA LYS A 68 -26.72 -8.96 -26.60
C LYS A 68 -26.85 -9.16 -25.09
N HIS A 69 -25.74 -9.38 -24.39
CA HIS A 69 -25.77 -9.54 -22.93
C HIS A 69 -26.25 -8.27 -22.20
N ILE A 70 -25.79 -7.10 -22.65
CA ILE A 70 -26.25 -5.81 -22.13
C ILE A 70 -27.76 -5.62 -22.40
N GLN A 71 -28.22 -5.99 -23.59
CA GLN A 71 -29.65 -5.91 -23.95
C GLN A 71 -30.52 -6.87 -23.13
N SER A 72 -29.99 -8.03 -22.73
CA SER A 72 -30.66 -8.95 -21.81
C SER A 72 -30.67 -8.48 -20.34
N GLY A 73 -30.10 -7.32 -20.04
CA GLY A 73 -30.12 -6.73 -18.70
C GLY A 73 -29.04 -7.23 -17.76
N LEU A 74 -28.01 -7.92 -18.26
CA LEU A 74 -26.87 -8.31 -17.42
C LEU A 74 -26.04 -7.08 -17.03
N THR A 75 -25.54 -7.09 -15.80
CA THR A 75 -24.60 -6.08 -15.29
C THR A 75 -23.19 -6.32 -15.83
N LYS A 76 -22.35 -5.28 -15.82
CA LYS A 76 -20.95 -5.35 -16.26
C LYS A 76 -20.20 -6.51 -15.59
N GLU A 77 -20.34 -6.65 -14.28
CA GLU A 77 -19.66 -7.66 -13.48
C GLU A 77 -20.11 -9.07 -13.87
N GLN A 78 -21.41 -9.27 -14.11
CA GLN A 78 -21.95 -10.56 -14.57
C GLN A 78 -21.41 -10.92 -15.95
N ILE A 79 -21.35 -9.96 -16.88
CA ILE A 79 -20.84 -10.19 -18.23
C ILE A 79 -19.35 -10.56 -18.19
N ILE A 80 -18.56 -9.83 -17.39
CA ILE A 80 -17.14 -10.14 -17.19
C ILE A 80 -17.00 -11.54 -16.61
N GLN A 81 -17.81 -11.92 -15.61
CA GLN A 81 -17.75 -13.25 -15.01
C GLN A 81 -18.03 -14.35 -16.04
N VAL A 82 -19.04 -14.20 -16.89
CA VAL A 82 -19.34 -15.16 -17.99
C VAL A 82 -18.13 -15.34 -18.91
N TYR A 83 -17.41 -14.26 -19.21
CA TYR A 83 -16.21 -14.31 -20.03
C TYR A 83 -15.03 -14.96 -19.30
N VAL A 84 -14.85 -14.67 -18.01
CA VAL A 84 -13.82 -15.30 -17.17
C VAL A 84 -14.08 -16.80 -17.01
N ASP A 85 -15.33 -17.21 -16.81
CA ASP A 85 -15.70 -18.62 -16.70
C ASP A 85 -15.43 -19.39 -18.01
N LYS A 86 -15.55 -18.70 -19.16
CA LYS A 86 -15.35 -19.29 -20.49
C LYS A 86 -13.89 -19.30 -20.96
N TYR A 87 -13.15 -18.23 -20.70
CA TYR A 87 -11.79 -18.01 -21.24
C TYR A 87 -10.69 -18.03 -20.18
N GLY A 88 -11.05 -18.10 -18.89
CA GLY A 88 -10.15 -18.00 -17.75
C GLY A 88 -9.81 -16.56 -17.38
N GLU A 89 -9.06 -16.39 -16.29
CA GLU A 89 -8.66 -15.05 -15.79
C GLU A 89 -7.74 -14.27 -16.75
N LYS A 90 -7.07 -14.96 -17.69
CA LYS A 90 -6.20 -14.34 -18.69
C LYS A 90 -6.93 -13.39 -19.66
N VAL A 91 -8.27 -13.52 -19.76
CA VAL A 91 -9.08 -12.63 -20.61
C VAL A 91 -9.26 -11.25 -19.98
N LEU A 92 -8.99 -11.09 -18.70
CA LEU A 92 -9.11 -9.80 -18.04
C LEU A 92 -7.89 -8.92 -18.40
N SER A 93 -8.15 -7.66 -18.72
CA SER A 93 -7.09 -6.67 -18.97
C SER A 93 -6.35 -6.25 -17.70
N ALA A 94 -6.98 -6.42 -16.53
CA ALA A 94 -6.42 -6.16 -15.23
C ALA A 94 -6.67 -7.37 -14.31
N PRO A 95 -5.73 -7.72 -13.42
CA PRO A 95 -5.95 -8.80 -12.46
C PRO A 95 -7.23 -8.54 -11.65
N THR A 96 -7.90 -9.61 -11.27
CA THR A 96 -9.14 -9.54 -10.47
C THR A 96 -8.88 -8.69 -9.22
N LYS A 97 -9.88 -7.91 -8.79
CA LYS A 97 -9.76 -7.02 -7.61
C LYS A 97 -9.62 -7.78 -6.29
N THR A 98 -9.47 -9.11 -6.32
CA THR A 98 -9.48 -10.00 -5.17
C THR A 98 -8.07 -10.50 -4.85
N GLY A 99 -7.69 -10.48 -3.57
CA GLY A 99 -6.45 -11.08 -3.08
C GLY A 99 -5.21 -10.19 -3.24
N PHE A 100 -4.51 -10.27 -4.36
CA PHE A 100 -3.16 -9.70 -4.51
C PHE A 100 -3.14 -8.16 -4.52
N ASN A 101 -4.18 -7.52 -5.06
CA ASN A 101 -4.26 -6.06 -5.13
C ASN A 101 -4.30 -5.40 -3.72
N MET A 102 -4.96 -6.05 -2.75
CA MET A 102 -5.01 -5.54 -1.37
C MET A 102 -3.69 -5.73 -0.65
N THR A 103 -3.03 -6.88 -0.80
CA THR A 103 -1.72 -7.10 -0.18
C THR A 103 -0.69 -6.13 -0.73
N ALA A 104 -0.72 -5.83 -2.04
CA ALA A 104 0.19 -4.87 -2.67
C ALA A 104 0.10 -3.46 -2.04
N TRP A 105 -1.08 -3.06 -1.56
CA TRP A 105 -1.28 -1.76 -0.91
C TRP A 105 -0.98 -1.77 0.59
N VAL A 106 -1.20 -2.90 1.27
CA VAL A 106 -0.92 -3.05 2.71
C VAL A 106 0.56 -3.34 2.98
N MET A 107 1.26 -4.04 2.07
CA MET A 107 2.66 -4.45 2.19
C MET A 107 3.61 -3.30 2.56
N PRO A 108 3.58 -2.14 1.87
CA PRO A 108 4.49 -1.02 2.17
C PRO A 108 4.38 -0.55 3.63
N PHE A 109 3.15 -0.41 4.13
CA PHE A 109 2.91 0.00 5.50
C PHE A 109 3.31 -1.08 6.50
N ALA A 110 2.98 -2.34 6.22
CA ALA A 110 3.37 -3.47 7.05
C ALA A 110 4.90 -3.63 7.15
N ALA A 111 5.61 -3.45 6.03
CA ALA A 111 7.07 -3.52 5.98
C ALA A 111 7.73 -2.40 6.80
N ILE A 112 7.25 -1.16 6.67
CA ILE A 112 7.77 -0.02 7.43
C ILE A 112 7.51 -0.19 8.93
N LEU A 113 6.27 -0.50 9.32
CA LEU A 113 5.89 -0.66 10.72
C LEU A 113 6.58 -1.88 11.36
N GLY A 114 6.57 -3.02 10.66
CA GLY A 114 7.20 -4.25 11.12
C GLY A 114 8.71 -4.11 11.20
N GLY A 115 9.36 -3.56 10.16
CA GLY A 115 10.80 -3.31 10.14
C GLY A 115 11.23 -2.31 11.22
N GLY A 116 10.55 -1.17 11.32
CA GLY A 116 10.83 -0.16 12.35
C GLY A 116 10.64 -0.69 13.77
N PHE A 117 9.58 -1.46 14.02
CA PHE A 117 9.36 -2.10 15.31
C PHE A 117 10.45 -3.15 15.61
N GLY A 118 10.80 -3.99 14.64
CA GLY A 118 11.86 -4.99 14.75
C GLY A 118 13.21 -4.37 15.14
N ILE A 119 13.65 -3.34 14.40
CA ILE A 119 14.88 -2.60 14.70
C ILE A 119 14.82 -2.02 16.12
N ARG A 120 13.71 -1.40 16.51
CA ARG A 120 13.53 -0.82 17.86
C ARG A 120 13.64 -1.87 18.97
N GLN A 121 13.11 -3.07 18.78
CA GLN A 121 13.23 -4.15 19.77
C GLN A 121 14.67 -4.65 19.88
N ILE A 122 15.34 -4.87 18.74
CA ILE A 122 16.75 -5.31 18.71
C ILE A 122 17.63 -4.29 19.43
N LEU A 123 17.48 -3.00 19.10
CA LEU A 123 18.24 -1.93 19.75
C LEU A 123 17.96 -1.86 21.26
N ARG A 124 16.70 -2.02 21.70
CA ARG A 124 16.40 -2.04 23.14
C ARG A 124 17.06 -3.20 23.87
N VAL A 125 17.09 -4.39 23.26
CA VAL A 125 17.73 -5.57 23.86
C VAL A 125 19.24 -5.36 23.96
N TRP A 126 19.87 -4.82 22.91
CA TRP A 126 21.31 -4.52 22.92
C TRP A 126 21.68 -3.43 23.92
N VAL A 127 20.93 -2.33 23.97
CA VAL A 127 21.17 -1.24 24.93
C VAL A 127 20.97 -1.73 26.36
N ARG A 128 19.89 -2.47 26.64
CA ARG A 128 19.63 -2.96 28.01
C ARG A 128 20.64 -4.02 28.46
N LYS A 129 21.14 -4.85 27.55
CA LYS A 129 22.25 -5.78 27.82
C LYS A 129 23.55 -5.03 28.11
N ASN A 130 23.79 -3.89 27.46
CA ASN A 130 24.97 -3.06 27.70
C ASN A 130 24.86 -2.25 29.01
N SER A 131 23.66 -1.83 29.41
CA SER A 131 23.43 -1.16 30.70
C SER A 131 23.52 -2.11 31.90
N GLY A 132 23.35 -3.42 31.70
CA GLY A 132 23.65 -4.44 32.71
C GLY A 132 25.14 -4.82 32.82
N ASN A 133 25.98 -4.27 31.93
CA ASN A 133 27.44 -4.40 31.96
C ASN A 133 28.11 -3.04 32.18
N ALA A 134 27.38 -2.06 32.73
CA ALA A 134 27.90 -0.79 33.24
C ALA A 134 28.61 -0.94 34.60
N ASP A 135 29.01 -2.18 34.93
CA ASP A 135 29.98 -2.52 35.97
C ASP A 135 30.89 -3.66 35.45
N GLY A 136 31.30 -3.54 34.17
CA GLY A 136 32.30 -4.39 33.56
C GLY A 136 33.68 -3.70 33.62
N PRO A 137 34.78 -4.41 33.93
CA PRO A 137 36.07 -3.82 34.30
C PRO A 137 36.82 -3.06 33.17
N GLY A 138 36.15 -2.70 32.08
CA GLY A 138 36.73 -2.03 30.92
C GLY A 138 36.12 -0.68 30.55
N GLN A 139 35.13 -0.16 31.30
CA GLN A 139 34.58 1.19 31.07
C GLN A 139 35.34 2.26 31.87
N ASP A 140 35.79 1.92 33.08
CA ASP A 140 36.56 2.83 33.93
C ASP A 140 37.99 2.99 33.40
N GLU A 141 38.61 1.91 32.92
CA GLU A 141 39.97 1.94 32.39
C GLU A 141 40.03 2.64 31.02
N LYS A 142 39.03 2.43 30.15
CA LYS A 142 38.98 3.10 28.84
C LYS A 142 38.61 4.58 28.96
N SER A 143 37.67 4.95 29.86
CA SER A 143 37.33 6.35 30.09
C SER A 143 38.44 7.11 30.83
N ALA A 144 39.14 6.47 31.77
CA ALA A 144 40.32 7.05 32.42
C ALA A 144 41.50 7.19 31.45
N HIS A 145 41.74 6.19 30.60
CA HIS A 145 42.78 6.26 29.57
C HIS A 145 42.48 7.33 28.51
N ASP A 146 41.23 7.39 28.03
CA ASP A 146 40.81 8.41 27.07
C ASP A 146 40.84 9.82 27.69
N GLN A 147 40.50 9.97 28.99
CA GLN A 147 40.63 11.25 29.70
C GLN A 147 42.09 11.67 29.93
N ASP A 148 42.97 10.76 30.33
CA ASP A 148 44.40 11.02 30.52
C ASP A 148 45.07 11.43 29.20
N LEU A 149 44.77 10.71 28.12
CA LEU A 149 45.22 11.06 26.78
C LEU A 149 44.77 12.47 26.39
N ASN A 150 43.48 12.78 26.55
CA ASN A 150 42.95 14.10 26.18
C ASN A 150 43.60 15.23 27.00
N ASN A 151 43.83 15.03 28.30
CA ASN A 151 44.56 15.99 29.14
C ASN A 151 45.99 16.22 28.61
N LYS A 152 46.71 15.14 28.29
CA LYS A 152 48.07 15.20 27.75
C LYS A 152 48.14 15.94 26.41
N TYR A 153 47.20 15.71 25.50
CA TYR A 153 47.13 16.43 24.22
C TYR A 153 46.79 17.91 24.41
N SER A 154 45.83 18.22 25.29
CA SER A 154 45.46 19.61 25.59
C SER A 154 46.62 20.42 26.18
N LYS A 155 47.43 19.83 27.06
CA LYS A 155 48.64 20.47 27.60
C LYS A 155 49.68 20.74 26.52
N ARG A 156 49.94 19.79 25.63
CA ARG A 156 50.88 20.00 24.51
C ARG A 156 50.41 21.12 23.59
N LEU A 157 49.12 21.20 23.27
CA LEU A 157 48.58 22.28 22.45
C LEU A 157 48.82 23.65 23.08
N GLN A 158 48.61 23.81 24.39
CA GLN A 158 48.89 25.07 25.07
C GLN A 158 50.40 25.39 25.09
N THR A 159 51.25 24.40 25.32
CA THR A 159 52.72 24.60 25.30
C THR A 159 53.22 25.03 23.91
N GLU A 160 52.64 24.48 22.83
CA GLU A 160 52.98 24.91 21.48
C GLU A 160 52.43 26.30 21.15
N LEU A 161 51.23 26.66 21.65
CA LEU A 161 50.66 28.00 21.50
C LEU A 161 51.52 29.07 22.18
N ASP A 162 51.90 28.87 23.44
CA ASP A 162 52.74 29.82 24.19
C ASP A 162 54.12 30.05 23.54
N LYS A 163 54.64 29.02 22.87
CA LYS A 163 55.90 29.07 22.12
C LYS A 163 55.79 29.81 20.79
N ILE A 164 54.60 29.86 20.18
CA ILE A 164 54.36 30.61 18.94
C ILE A 164 54.14 32.10 19.23
N ASP A 165 53.55 32.42 20.38
CA ASP A 165 53.22 33.80 20.78
C ASP A 165 54.39 34.56 21.47
N THR A 166 55.53 33.90 21.73
CA THR A 166 56.76 34.50 22.30
C THR A 166 57.87 34.62 21.26
#